data_AF-E2SLI3-F1
#
_entry.id   AF-E2SLI3-F1
#
_cell.length_a   1.000
_cell.length_b   1.000
_cell.length_c   1.000
_cell.angle_alpha   90.00
_cell.angle_beta   90.00
_cell.angle_gamma   90.00
#
_symmetry.space_group_name_H-M   'P 1'
#
loop_
_entity.id
_entity.type
_entity.pdbx_description
1 polymer ?
#
loop_
_entity_poly.entity_id
_entity_poly.type
_entity_poly.pdbx_seq_one_letter_code
_entity_poly.pdbx_strand_id
1 'polypeptide(L)' 'MSVLGYLSWGPIDIVSSSSAEMSKRYGYIYVDLNDWGEGSGKRLKKDSFFWYAHVIETKGDAL' A
#
# COMPACT_ATOMS: atom_id res chain seq x y z
N MET A 1 25.09 -4.91 13.25
CA MET A 1 24.31 -5.31 12.06
C MET A 1 23.82 -4.04 11.39
N SER A 2 24.10 -3.82 10.11
CA SER A 2 23.61 -2.66 9.36
C SER A 2 22.25 -2.97 8.73
N VAL A 3 21.34 -2.00 8.78
CA VAL A 3 20.06 -2.07 8.06
C VAL A 3 20.23 -1.33 6.73
N LEU A 4 19.95 -2.01 5.62
CA LEU A 4 20.13 -1.45 4.26
C LEU A 4 18.93 -0.61 3.80
N GLY A 5 17.74 -0.86 4.35
CA GLY A 5 16.52 -0.14 3.99
C GLY A 5 15.26 -0.87 4.45
N TYR A 6 14.12 -0.26 4.16
CA TYR A 6 12.79 -0.79 4.43
C TYR A 6 11.92 -0.70 3.17
N LEU A 7 11.30 -1.82 2.79
CA LEU A 7 10.40 -1.92 1.65
C LEU A 7 9.04 -2.41 2.13
N SER A 8 8.03 -1.54 2.09
CA SER A 8 6.67 -1.88 2.51
C SER A 8 6.08 -2.99 1.64
N TRP A 9 5.47 -3.99 2.25
CA TRP A 9 4.73 -5.02 1.53
C TRP A 9 3.46 -4.44 0.88
N GLY A 10 3.27 -4.74 -0.41
CA GLY A 10 2.07 -4.34 -1.15
C GLY A 10 1.77 -2.85 -1.08
N PRO A 11 2.64 -1.94 -1.59
CA PRO A 11 2.42 -0.48 -1.54
C PRO A 11 1.17 -0.02 -2.33
N ILE A 12 0.64 -0.89 -3.18
CA ILE A 12 -0.66 -0.81 -3.84
C ILE A 12 -1.49 -2.01 -3.39
N ASP A 13 -2.81 -1.85 -3.23
CA ASP A 13 -3.69 -2.97 -2.89
C ASP A 13 -3.55 -4.10 -3.92
N ILE A 14 -3.34 -5.32 -3.42
CA ILE A 14 -3.15 -6.56 -4.17
C ILE A 14 -3.99 -7.68 -3.55
N VAL A 15 -4.18 -8.77 -4.30
CA VAL A 15 -4.77 -10.00 -3.77
C VAL A 15 -3.84 -10.59 -2.71
N SER A 16 -4.37 -10.86 -1.52
CA SER A 16 -3.60 -11.42 -0.42
C SER A 16 -3.19 -12.87 -0.70
N SER A 17 -1.95 -13.23 -0.32
CA SER A 17 -1.41 -14.56 -0.62
C SER A 17 -2.07 -15.70 0.16
N SER A 18 -2.60 -15.43 1.35
CA SER A 18 -3.13 -16.47 2.25
C SER A 18 -4.57 -16.88 1.95
N SER A 19 -5.40 -15.89 1.62
CA SER A 19 -6.86 -16.04 1.52
C SER A 19 -7.41 -15.63 0.16
N ALA A 20 -6.55 -15.16 -0.76
CA ALA A 20 -6.94 -14.67 -2.08
C ALA A 20 -7.96 -13.52 -2.03
N GLU A 21 -7.89 -12.67 -1.00
CA GLU A 21 -8.81 -11.53 -0.78
C GLU A 21 -8.20 -10.20 -1.27
N MET A 22 -9.01 -9.37 -1.92
CA MET A 22 -8.80 -7.94 -2.17
C MET A 22 -9.27 -7.06 -0.99
N SER A 23 -10.24 -7.53 -0.21
CA SER A 23 -10.78 -6.83 0.95
C SER A 23 -9.75 -6.65 2.06
N LYS A 24 -8.75 -7.54 2.14
CA LYS A 24 -7.54 -7.36 2.96
C LYS A 24 -6.54 -6.42 2.28
N ARG A 25 -6.57 -5.15 2.67
CA ARG A 25 -5.84 -4.06 2.00
C ARG A 25 -4.55 -3.67 2.73
N TYR A 26 -3.45 -3.59 1.98
CA TYR A 26 -2.12 -3.23 2.48
C TYR A 26 -1.61 -1.89 1.96
N GLY A 27 -2.05 -1.50 0.77
CA GLY A 27 -1.40 -0.45 0.01
C GLY A 27 -1.67 0.93 0.55
N TYR A 28 -0.75 1.83 0.22
CA TYR A 28 -0.99 3.27 0.29
C TYR A 28 -1.82 3.75 -0.90
N ILE A 29 -1.89 2.94 -1.96
CA ILE A 29 -2.72 3.15 -3.15
C ILE A 29 -3.88 2.16 -3.09
N TYR A 30 -5.10 2.68 -2.97
CA TYR A 30 -6.32 1.90 -3.09
C TYR A 30 -6.55 1.47 -4.54
N VAL A 31 -7.01 0.24 -4.73
CA VAL A 31 -7.50 -0.26 -6.03
C VAL A 31 -8.99 -0.56 -5.89
N ASP A 32 -9.78 0.04 -6.77
CA ASP A 32 -11.23 -0.15 -6.84
C ASP A 32 -11.58 -1.51 -7.47
N LEU A 33 -11.36 -2.55 -6.68
CA LEU A 33 -11.74 -3.94 -6.93
C LEU A 33 -12.16 -4.59 -5.60
N ASN A 34 -13.20 -5.42 -5.66
CA ASN A 34 -13.64 -6.29 -4.56
C ASN A 34 -13.13 -7.74 -4.75
N ASP A 35 -13.51 -8.64 -3.83
CA ASP A 35 -13.08 -10.04 -3.84
C ASP A 35 -13.62 -10.85 -5.04
N TRP A 36 -14.66 -10.34 -5.71
CA TRP A 36 -15.26 -10.93 -6.91
C TRP A 36 -14.67 -10.37 -8.21
N GLY A 37 -13.68 -9.47 -8.11
CA GLY A 37 -13.09 -8.80 -9.26
C GLY A 37 -13.95 -7.68 -9.85
N GLU A 38 -15.00 -7.25 -9.14
CA GLU A 38 -15.86 -6.16 -9.58
C GLU A 38 -15.32 -4.81 -9.11
N GLY A 39 -15.45 -3.80 -9.95
CA GLY A 39 -15.00 -2.44 -9.70
C GLY A 39 -14.40 -1.81 -10.95
N SER A 40 -14.06 -0.52 -10.88
CA SER A 40 -13.51 0.21 -12.03
C SER A 40 -12.02 -0.05 -12.27
N GLY A 41 -11.33 -0.69 -11.33
CA GLY A 41 -9.87 -0.83 -11.35
C GLY A 41 -9.12 0.49 -11.22
N LYS A 42 -9.80 1.60 -10.87
CA LYS A 42 -9.16 2.89 -10.65
C LYS A 42 -8.27 2.84 -9.42
N ARG A 43 -7.19 3.63 -9.46
CA ARG A 43 -6.24 3.77 -8.37
C ARG A 43 -6.47 5.09 -7.67
N LEU A 44 -6.55 5.07 -6.34
CA LEU A 44 -6.75 6.26 -5.51
C LEU A 44 -5.66 6.31 -4.46
N LYS A 45 -5.10 7.49 -4.22
CA LYS A 45 -4.13 7.71 -3.15
C LYS A 45 -4.89 7.72 -1.82
N LYS A 46 -4.51 6.85 -0.88
CA LYS A 46 -4.99 6.92 0.52
C LYS A 46 -4.21 8.02 1.24
N ASP A 47 -4.67 8.45 2.41
CA ASP A 47 -3.95 9.45 3.22
C ASP A 47 -2.52 9.00 3.55
N SER A 48 -2.35 7.69 3.79
CA SER A 48 -1.06 7.05 4.02
C SER A 48 -0.08 7.19 2.86
N PHE A 49 -0.55 7.48 1.63
CA PHE A 49 0.32 7.77 0.48
C PHE A 49 1.17 9.01 0.74
N PHE A 50 0.54 10.10 1.18
CA PHE A 50 1.24 11.36 1.43
C PHE A 50 2.07 11.27 2.71
N TRP A 51 1.58 10.57 3.73
CA TRP A 51 2.38 10.28 4.92
C TRP A 51 3.67 9.52 4.58
N TYR A 52 3.59 8.41 3.83
CA TYR A 52 4.78 7.61 3.51
C TYR A 52 5.71 8.34 2.54
N ALA A 53 5.18 9.14 1.62
CA ALA A 53 5.98 10.04 0.79
C ALA A 53 6.79 11.02 1.64
N HIS A 54 6.15 11.65 2.64
CA HIS A 54 6.82 12.58 3.55
C HIS A 54 7.91 11.88 4.37
N VAL A 55 7.63 10.69 4.92
CA VAL A 55 8.61 9.87 5.64
C VAL A 55 9.85 9.58 4.77
N ILE A 56 9.67 9.23 3.50
CA ILE A 56 10.79 8.99 2.57
C ILE A 56 11.57 10.29 2.30
N GLU A 57 10.86 11.39 2.03
CA GLU A 57 11.46 12.70 1.74
C GLU A 57 12.31 13.21 2.91
N THR A 58 11.86 12.99 4.15
CA THR A 58 12.60 13.37 5.36
C THR A 58 13.58 12.30 5.83
N LYS A 59 13.80 11.22 5.06
CA LYS A 59 14.65 10.09 5.45
C LYS A 59 14.31 9.51 6.82
N GLY A 60 13.02 9.55 7.19
CA GLY A 60 12.51 9.04 8.47
C GLY A 60 12.37 10.10 9.57
N ASP A 61 12.83 11.34 9.40
CA ASP A 61 12.77 12.36 10.47
C ASP A 61 11.33 12.78 10.86
N ALA A 62 10.34 12.51 9.99
CA ALA A 62 8.92 12.82 10.20
C ALA A 62 8.07 11.60 10.62
N LEU A 63 8.72 10.54 11.13
CA LEU A 63 8.05 9.36 11.70
C LEU A 63 7.51 9.61 13.11
#